data_AF-A0A921CJR0-F1
#
_entry.id   AF-A0A921CJR0-F1
#
_cell.length_a   1.000
_cell.length_b   1.000
_cell.length_c   1.000
_cell.angle_alpha   90.00
_cell.angle_beta   90.00
_cell.angle_gamma   90.00
#
_symmetry.space_group_name_H-M   'P 1'
#
loop_
_entity.id
_entity.type
_entity.pdbx_description
1 polymer ?
#
loop_
_entity_poly.entity_id
_entity_poly.type
_entity_poly.pdbx_seq_one_letter_code
_entity_poly.pdbx_strand_id
1 'polypeptide(L)' 'MFGVRDSGFAIRLFGLVLVIAGYFGPWVGHKTAALTVTGPELSEFAKLFPQVQGGVVPVIRALFLTPLVAAAILLGLL' A
#
# COMPACT_ATOMS: atom_id res chain seq x y z
N MET A 1 7.32 36.03 -0.83
CA MET A 1 6.05 35.33 -0.48
C MET A 1 5.88 34.03 -1.31
N PHE A 2 6.96 33.29 -1.61
CA PHE A 2 6.93 32.11 -2.50
C PHE A 2 7.21 30.76 -1.79
N GLY A 3 7.81 30.73 -0.60
CA GLY A 3 8.29 29.47 0.01
C GLY A 3 7.22 28.49 0.53
N VAL A 4 6.03 28.94 0.92
CA VAL A 4 5.02 28.06 1.55
C VAL A 4 4.29 27.19 0.52
N ARG A 5 4.01 27.73 -0.68
CA ARG A 5 3.26 27.01 -1.72
C ARG A 5 4.10 25.90 -2.35
N ASP A 6 5.39 26.17 -2.58
CA ASP A 6 6.34 25.20 -3.14
C ASP A 6 6.63 24.06 -2.15
N SER A 7 6.72 24.37 -0.85
CA SER A 7 6.90 23.38 0.21
C SER A 7 5.70 22.43 0.33
N GLY A 8 4.48 22.96 0.17
CA GLY A 8 3.25 22.15 0.22
C GLY A 8 3.16 21.15 -0.93
N PHE A 9 3.53 21.56 -2.14
CA PHE A 9 3.60 20.67 -3.30
C PHE A 9 4.66 19.56 -3.10
N ALA A 10 5.85 19.93 -2.62
CA ALA A 10 6.92 18.97 -2.36
C ALA A 10 6.52 17.89 -1.34
N ILE A 11 5.82 18.27 -0.25
CA ILE A 11 5.34 17.33 0.76
C ILE A 11 4.31 16.35 0.17
N ARG A 12 3.36 16.83 -0.64
CA ARG A 12 2.35 15.99 -1.28
C ARG A 12 2.98 15.02 -2.28
N LEU A 13 3.91 15.51 -3.10
CA LEU A 13 4.65 14.69 -4.06
C LEU A 13 5.47 13.61 -3.33
N PHE A 14 6.16 13.98 -2.25
CA PHE A 14 6.90 13.03 -1.44
C PHE A 14 5.99 11.97 -0.80
N GLY A 15 4.85 12.40 -0.25
CA GLY A 15 3.84 11.47 0.28
C GLY A 15 3.32 10.50 -0.79
N LEU A 16 3.03 10.98 -2.00
CA LEU A 16 2.61 10.14 -3.12
C LEU A 16 3.68 9.09 -3.47
N VAL A 17 4.94 9.50 -3.55
CA VAL A 17 6.07 8.59 -3.83
C VAL A 17 6.19 7.53 -2.74
N LEU A 18 6.10 7.90 -1.47
CA LEU A 18 6.16 6.96 -0.35
C LEU A 18 5.02 5.95 -0.37
N VAL A 19 3.78 6.38 -0.65
CA VAL A 19 2.61 5.50 -0.73
C VAL A 19 2.78 4.47 -1.85
N ILE A 20 3.20 4.91 -3.04
CA ILE A 20 3.42 4.02 -4.19
C ILE A 20 4.56 3.05 -3.89
N ALA A 21 5.69 3.54 -3.37
CA ALA A 21 6.85 2.71 -3.05
C ALA A 21 6.53 1.68 -1.96
N GLY A 22 5.79 2.05 -0.92
CA GLY A 22 5.34 1.12 0.12
C GLY A 22 4.32 0.11 -0.37
N TYR A 23 3.44 0.50 -1.31
CA TYR A 23 2.43 -0.40 -1.86
C TYR A 23 3.02 -1.51 -2.73
N PHE A 24 3.94 -1.16 -3.64
CA PHE A 24 4.62 -2.11 -4.50
C PHE A 24 5.85 -2.76 -3.86
N GLY A 25 6.28 -2.27 -2.69
CA GLY A 25 7.33 -2.88 -1.90
C GLY A 25 6.93 -4.22 -1.27
N PRO A 26 7.87 -4.89 -0.61
CA PRO A 26 7.62 -6.14 0.11
C PRO A 26 6.73 -5.89 1.33
N TRP A 27 5.52 -6.45 1.35
CA TRP A 27 4.67 -6.45 2.55
C TRP A 27 5.04 -7.60 3.48
N VAL A 28 5.46 -8.72 2.89
CA VAL A 28 6.05 -9.84 3.61
C VAL A 28 7.46 -10.04 3.07
N GLY A 29 8.46 -9.71 3.89
CA GLY A 29 9.86 -9.96 3.58
C GLY A 29 10.19 -11.43 3.83
N HIS A 30 10.47 -12.19 2.76
CA HIS A 30 11.03 -13.53 2.88
C HIS A 30 12.32 -13.65 2.07
N LYS A 31 13.31 -14.37 2.63
CA LYS A 31 14.69 -14.42 2.09
C LYS A 31 14.76 -15.10 0.72
N THR A 32 13.78 -15.92 0.37
CA THR A 32 13.60 -16.51 -0.95
C THR A 32 12.85 -15.57 -1.88
N ALA A 33 13.48 -15.19 -2.99
CA ALA A 33 13.03 -14.18 -3.96
C ALA A 33 11.65 -14.47 -4.62
N ALA A 34 11.10 -15.68 -4.48
CA ALA A 34 9.79 -16.03 -4.99
C ALA A 34 8.62 -15.72 -4.02
N LEU A 35 8.91 -15.26 -2.79
CA LEU A 35 7.89 -14.97 -1.76
C LEU A 35 7.85 -13.49 -1.35
N THR A 36 8.33 -12.59 -2.19
CA THR A 36 8.15 -11.16 -1.97
C THR A 36 6.72 -10.78 -2.35
N VAL A 37 5.79 -10.95 -1.41
CA VAL A 37 4.37 -10.69 -1.66
C VAL A 37 4.08 -9.21 -1.52
N THR A 38 3.54 -8.61 -2.57
CA THR A 38 3.14 -7.20 -2.60
C THR A 38 1.69 -7.02 -2.10
N GLY A 39 1.26 -5.78 -1.89
CA GLY A 39 -0.12 -5.46 -1.50
C GLY A 39 -1.21 -6.07 -2.40
N PRO A 40 -1.11 -5.97 -3.74
CA PRO A 40 -2.05 -6.62 -4.66
C PRO A 40 -2.13 -8.14 -4.46
N GLU A 41 -0.97 -8.80 -4.40
CA GLU A 41 -0.87 -10.26 -4.28
C GLU A 41 -1.48 -10.74 -2.94
N LEU A 42 -1.23 -10.01 -1.83
CA LEU A 42 -1.88 -10.31 -0.55
C LEU A 42 -3.40 -10.12 -0.59
N SER A 43 -3.90 -9.14 -1.35
CA SER A 43 -5.35 -8.93 -1.51
C SER A 43 -6.06 -10.15 -2.12
N GLU A 44 -5.33 -10.97 -2.89
CA GLU A 44 -5.84 -12.16 -3.54
C GLU A 44 -5.55 -13.43 -2.74
N PHE A 45 -4.32 -13.59 -2.26
CA PHE A 45 -3.86 -14.82 -1.62
C PHE A 45 -4.16 -14.91 -0.13
N ALA A 46 -4.33 -13.80 0.60
CA ALA A 46 -4.52 -13.85 2.05
C ALA A 46 -5.76 -14.66 2.46
N LYS A 47 -6.81 -14.69 1.63
CA LYS A 47 -8.02 -15.49 1.86
C LYS A 47 -7.79 -17.01 1.77
N LEU A 48 -6.68 -17.44 1.18
CA LEU A 48 -6.34 -18.85 1.00
C LEU A 48 -5.58 -19.41 2.20
N PHE A 49 -5.16 -18.57 3.14
CA PHE A 49 -4.47 -19.05 4.33
C PHE A 49 -5.41 -19.90 5.19
N PRO A 50 -4.96 -21.09 5.66
CA PRO A 50 -5.79 -21.98 6.47
C PRO A 50 -6.41 -21.30 7.70
N GLN A 51 -5.69 -20.37 8.32
CA GLN A 51 -6.15 -19.61 9.47
C GLN A 51 -7.29 -18.63 9.13
N VAL A 52 -7.29 -18.10 7.90
CA VAL A 52 -8.34 -17.20 7.41
C VAL A 52 -9.57 -17.99 7.00
N GLN A 53 -9.38 -19.12 6.31
CA GLN A 53 -10.47 -20.04 5.96
C GLN A 53 -11.12 -20.68 7.19
N GLY A 54 -10.32 -21.00 8.20
CA GLY A 54 -10.78 -21.51 9.49
C GLY A 54 -11.40 -20.45 10.40
N GLY A 55 -11.49 -19.19 9.96
CA GLY A 55 -12.11 -18.10 10.73
C GLY A 55 -11.31 -17.62 11.94
N VAL A 56 -10.07 -18.10 12.11
CA VAL A 56 -9.18 -17.72 13.23
C VAL A 56 -8.65 -16.30 13.04
N VAL A 57 -8.38 -15.90 11.79
CA VAL A 57 -7.87 -14.58 11.44
C VAL A 57 -8.85 -13.87 10.50
N PRO A 58 -9.52 -12.79 10.95
CA PRO A 58 -10.37 -12.00 10.06
C PRO A 58 -9.50 -11.18 9.10
N VAL A 59 -9.81 -11.25 7.80
CA VAL A 59 -9.11 -10.51 6.75
C VAL A 59 -10.10 -9.73 5.91
N ILE A 60 -9.90 -8.41 5.84
CA ILE A 60 -10.68 -7.52 4.97
C ILE A 60 -9.85 -7.22 3.72
N ARG A 61 -10.18 -7.88 2.61
CA ARG A 61 -9.42 -7.78 1.35
C ARG A 61 -9.29 -6.33 0.85
N ALA A 62 -10.32 -5.52 1.06
CA ALA A 62 -10.34 -4.12 0.64
C ALA A 62 -9.25 -3.28 1.34
N LEU A 63 -8.80 -3.67 2.55
CA LEU A 63 -7.75 -2.93 3.25
C LEU A 63 -6.42 -2.96 2.51
N PHE A 64 -6.12 -4.04 1.78
CA PHE A 64 -4.92 -4.11 0.95
C PHE A 64 -4.94 -3.10 -0.20
N LEU A 65 -6.11 -2.66 -0.66
CA LEU A 65 -6.24 -1.66 -1.74
C LEU A 65 -6.23 -0.21 -1.22
N THR A 66 -6.32 0.00 0.10
CA THR A 66 -6.37 1.35 0.68
C THR A 66 -5.19 2.25 0.32
N PRO A 67 -3.94 1.76 0.17
CA PRO A 67 -2.84 2.63 -0.24
C PRO A 67 -3.03 3.13 -1.68
N LEU A 68 -3.64 2.34 -2.56
CA LEU A 68 -3.93 2.76 -3.93
C LEU A 68 -5.01 3.85 -3.97
N VAL A 69 -6.04 3.71 -3.14
CA VAL A 69 -7.08 4.75 -2.96
C VAL A 69 -6.47 6.03 -2.39
N ALA A 70 -5.60 5.91 -1.39
CA ALA A 70 -4.89 7.05 -0.82
C ALA A 70 -3.99 7.73 -1.87
N ALA A 71 -3.30 6.97 -2.71
CA ALA A 71 -2.51 7.52 -3.82
C ALA A 71 -3.38 8.27 -4.82
N ALA A 72 -4.56 7.75 -5.18
CA ALA A 72 -5.48 8.41 -6.09
C ALA A 72 -5.99 9.75 -5.51
N ILE A 73 -6.30 9.79 -4.22
CA ILE A 73 -6.71 11.03 -3.52
C ILE A 73 -5.55 12.02 -3.49
N LEU A 74 -4.34 11.59 -3.13
CA LEU A 74 -3.14 12.44 -3.11
C LEU A 74 -2.82 13.01 -4.50
N LEU A 75 -2.98 12.21 -5.55
CA LEU A 75 -2.80 12.65 -6.93
C LEU A 75 -3.83 13.72 -7.32
N GLY A 76 -5.09 13.58 -6.88
CA GLY A 76 -6.12 14.61 -7.11
C GLY A 76 -5.94 15.89 -6.27
N LEU A 77 -5.15 15.83 -5.20
CA LEU A 77 -4.81 16.97 -4.33
C LEU A 77 -3.47 17.64 -4.68
N LEU A 78 -2.71 17.06 -5.61
CA LEU A 78 -1.44 17.59 -6.10
C LEU A 78 -1.69 18.82 -6.98
#